data_AF-A0A838HWJ3-F1
#
_entry.id   AF-A0A838HWJ3-F1
#
_cell.length_a   1.000
_cell.length_b   1.000
_cell.length_c   1.000
_cell.angle_alpha   90.00
_cell.angle_beta   90.00
_cell.angle_gamma   90.00
#
_symmetry.space_group_name_H-M   'P 1'
#
loop_
_entity.id
_entity.type
_entity.pdbx_description
1 polymer ?
#
loop_
_entity_poly.entity_id
_entity_poly.type
_entity_poly.pdbx_seq_one_letter_code
_entity_poly.pdbx_strand_id
1 'polypeptide(L)'
;MTHTPNPHFADMADMIRLNDVNTRAPVVPQMTHRAKVVAAACPDLIVDTDNWPMPDPETFREYVRGQPALGVPSLYYATHLDRFPPWTKERTHVGWDHYLELRAEAGSPITEPLASHEELTAEDYAVVRDAWRAARKGARDA
;
A
#
# COMPACT_ATOMS: atom_id res chain seq x y z
N MET A 1 4.88 14.09 3.15
CA MET A 1 4.34 13.11 2.18
C MET A 1 2.94 13.50 1.77
N THR A 2 2.62 13.46 0.48
CA THR A 2 1.25 13.66 -0.02
C THR A 2 0.81 12.47 -0.88
N HIS A 3 -0.49 12.38 -1.13
CA HIS A 3 -1.14 11.28 -1.86
C HIS A 3 -1.46 11.65 -3.32
N THR A 4 -0.97 12.81 -3.78
CA THR A 4 -1.27 13.31 -5.13
C THR A 4 -0.03 14.00 -5.67
N PRO A 5 0.50 13.58 -6.83
CA PRO A 5 1.63 14.25 -7.46
C PRO A 5 1.19 15.57 -8.09
N ASN A 6 0.91 16.57 -7.26
CA ASN A 6 0.59 17.92 -7.69
C ASN A 6 1.84 18.80 -7.64
N PRO A 7 2.35 19.29 -8.79
CA PRO A 7 3.56 20.12 -8.84
C PRO A 7 3.47 21.40 -7.99
N HIS A 8 2.27 21.92 -7.74
CA HIS A 8 2.07 23.14 -6.94
C HIS A 8 2.37 22.93 -5.45
N PHE A 9 2.50 21.68 -5.01
CA PHE A 9 2.83 21.32 -3.63
C PHE A 9 4.19 20.63 -3.53
N ALA A 10 4.99 20.64 -4.61
CA ALA A 10 6.25 19.91 -4.66
C ALA A 10 7.28 20.43 -3.63
N ASP A 11 7.25 21.72 -3.32
CA ASP A 11 8.09 22.37 -2.32
C ASP A 11 7.66 22.12 -0.87
N MET A 12 6.47 21.54 -0.66
CA MET A 12 5.93 21.22 0.66
C MET A 12 5.93 19.72 0.98
N ALA A 13 6.42 18.88 0.06
CA ALA A 13 6.37 17.43 0.18
C ALA A 13 7.74 16.81 -0.09
N ASP A 14 8.21 15.95 0.80
CA ASP A 14 9.45 15.18 0.55
C ASP A 14 9.20 13.93 -0.30
N MET A 15 7.96 13.43 -0.29
CA MET A 15 7.57 12.17 -0.91
C MET A 15 6.14 12.19 -1.44
N ILE A 16 5.91 11.47 -2.53
CA ILE A 16 4.57 11.14 -3.02
C ILE A 16 4.28 9.66 -2.76
N ARG A 17 3.18 9.39 -2.08
CA ARG A 17 2.67 8.04 -1.87
C ARG A 17 1.83 7.57 -3.05
N LEU A 18 2.02 6.31 -3.46
CA LEU A 18 1.28 5.72 -4.59
C LEU A 18 -0.20 5.41 -4.33
N ASN A 19 -0.74 5.75 -3.14
CA ASN A 19 -2.11 5.45 -2.68
C ASN A 19 -2.46 3.98 -2.57
N ASP A 20 -3.60 3.75 -1.92
CA ASP A 20 -4.18 2.44 -1.70
C ASP A 20 -4.18 1.59 -2.98
N VAL A 21 -3.74 0.35 -2.82
CA VAL A 21 -3.73 -0.66 -3.88
C VAL A 21 -5.16 -1.02 -4.24
N ASN A 22 -5.50 -0.88 -5.52
CA ASN A 22 -6.77 -1.40 -6.02
C ASN A 22 -6.63 -2.91 -6.23
N THR A 23 -7.11 -3.70 -5.28
CA THR A 23 -7.05 -5.18 -5.30
C THR A 23 -7.87 -5.82 -6.42
N ARG A 24 -8.63 -5.04 -7.21
CA ARG A 24 -9.33 -5.50 -8.42
C ARG A 24 -8.49 -5.40 -9.69
N ALA A 25 -7.26 -4.94 -9.59
CA ALA A 25 -6.34 -4.81 -10.71
C ALA A 25 -4.98 -5.44 -10.35
N PRO A 26 -4.18 -5.88 -11.34
CA PRO A 26 -2.83 -6.37 -11.10
C PRO A 26 -1.98 -5.33 -10.34
N VAL A 27 -1.48 -5.70 -9.16
CA VAL A 27 -0.80 -4.79 -8.21
C VAL A 27 0.48 -4.21 -8.80
N VAL A 28 1.38 -5.05 -9.29
CA VAL A 28 2.68 -4.57 -9.81
C VAL A 28 2.50 -3.61 -11.00
N PRO A 29 1.71 -3.93 -12.05
CA PRO A 29 1.51 -3.01 -13.18
C PRO A 29 0.86 -1.69 -12.77
N GLN A 30 -0.17 -1.69 -11.92
CA GLN A 30 -0.85 -0.45 -11.55
C GLN A 30 0.06 0.46 -10.71
N MET A 31 0.81 -0.09 -9.77
CA MET A 31 1.69 0.71 -8.91
C MET A 31 2.89 1.23 -9.70
N THR A 32 3.42 0.43 -10.62
CA THR A 32 4.41 0.89 -11.59
C THR A 32 3.89 2.04 -12.45
N HIS A 33 2.65 1.97 -12.91
CA HIS A 33 2.04 3.07 -13.67
C HIS A 33 1.93 4.34 -12.82
N ARG A 34 1.48 4.23 -11.56
CA ARG A 34 1.39 5.38 -10.65
C ARG A 34 2.76 6.00 -10.37
N ALA A 35 3.81 5.20 -10.19
CA ALA A 35 5.17 5.71 -10.03
C ALA A 35 5.64 6.51 -11.26
N LYS A 36 5.27 6.08 -12.48
CA LYS A 36 5.56 6.86 -13.71
C LYS A 36 4.83 8.20 -13.73
N VAL A 37 3.60 8.27 -13.22
CA VAL A 37 2.87 9.54 -13.08
C VAL A 37 3.57 10.47 -12.10
N VAL A 38 4.05 9.94 -10.96
CA VAL A 38 4.87 10.72 -10.01
C VAL A 38 6.12 11.26 -10.69
N ALA A 39 6.89 10.41 -11.37
CA ALA A 39 8.11 10.82 -12.06
C ALA A 39 7.87 11.89 -13.14
N ALA A 40 6.69 11.86 -13.81
CA ALA A 40 6.33 12.85 -14.82
C ALA A 40 5.90 14.20 -14.24
N ALA A 41 5.19 14.20 -13.11
CA ALA A 41 4.63 15.42 -12.52
C ALA A 41 5.53 16.06 -11.45
N CYS A 42 6.24 15.25 -10.67
CA CYS A 42 7.09 15.68 -9.55
C CYS A 42 8.44 14.92 -9.60
N PRO A 43 9.28 15.18 -10.62
CA PRO A 43 10.47 14.38 -10.91
C PRO A 43 11.50 14.37 -9.77
N ASP A 44 11.54 15.42 -8.96
CA ASP A 44 12.49 15.57 -7.85
C ASP A 44 12.00 14.94 -6.53
N LEU A 45 10.74 14.48 -6.48
CA LEU A 45 10.16 13.88 -5.28
C LEU A 45 10.33 12.37 -5.24
N ILE A 46 10.60 11.87 -4.04
CA ILE A 46 10.76 10.45 -3.80
C ILE A 46 9.38 9.77 -3.77
N VAL A 47 9.31 8.53 -4.23
CA VAL A 47 8.10 7.71 -4.16
C VAL A 47 8.06 6.91 -2.86
N ASP A 48 6.97 7.00 -2.10
CA ASP A 48 6.57 5.97 -1.12
C ASP A 48 5.69 4.96 -1.84
N THR A 49 6.08 3.69 -1.85
CA THR A 49 5.43 2.68 -2.68
C THR A 49 4.03 2.28 -2.22
N ASP A 50 3.61 2.63 -1.01
CA ASP A 50 2.46 2.03 -0.33
C ASP A 50 2.56 0.49 -0.22
N ASN A 51 1.76 -0.12 0.66
CA ASN A 51 1.62 -1.58 0.72
C ASN A 51 0.22 -2.03 1.12
N TRP A 52 -0.77 -1.13 1.14
CA TRP A 52 -2.11 -1.46 1.61
C TRP A 52 -3.19 -1.10 0.60
N PRO A 53 -4.28 -1.88 0.49
CA PRO A 53 -4.45 -3.27 0.96
C PRO A 53 -3.82 -4.30 -0.01
N MET A 54 -3.37 -5.45 0.49
CA MET A 54 -2.88 -6.56 -0.36
C MET A 54 -3.96 -7.62 -0.58
N PRO A 55 -4.07 -8.22 -1.78
CA PRO A 55 -5.08 -9.25 -2.05
C PRO A 55 -4.72 -10.60 -1.41
N ASP A 56 -3.42 -10.94 -1.36
CA ASP A 56 -2.89 -12.19 -0.84
C ASP A 56 -1.35 -12.04 -0.59
N PRO A 57 -0.73 -12.97 0.16
CA PRO A 57 0.71 -12.92 0.46
C PRO A 57 1.62 -13.09 -0.76
N GLU A 58 1.21 -13.84 -1.77
CA GLU A 58 2.04 -14.07 -2.95
C GLU A 58 2.21 -12.77 -3.72
N THR A 59 1.10 -12.07 -3.96
CA THR A 59 1.07 -10.73 -4.56
C THR A 59 1.83 -9.71 -3.71
N PHE A 60 1.70 -9.77 -2.38
CA PHE A 60 2.49 -8.94 -1.46
C PHE A 60 4.00 -9.16 -1.67
N ARG A 61 4.47 -10.41 -1.66
CA ARG A 61 5.89 -10.74 -1.87
C ARG A 61 6.37 -10.29 -3.25
N GLU A 62 5.57 -10.53 -4.30
CA GLU A 62 5.89 -10.08 -5.66
C GLU A 62 6.09 -8.57 -5.68
N TYR A 63 5.15 -7.82 -5.10
CA TYR A 63 5.21 -6.37 -5.11
C TYR A 63 6.38 -5.83 -4.28
N VAL A 64 6.60 -6.33 -3.06
CA VAL A 64 7.72 -5.91 -2.20
C VAL A 64 9.08 -6.11 -2.87
N ARG A 65 9.27 -7.20 -3.63
CA ARG A 65 10.50 -7.42 -4.43
C ARG A 65 10.70 -6.32 -5.48
N GLY A 66 9.63 -5.78 -6.05
CA GLY A 66 9.66 -4.73 -7.06
C GLY A 66 9.77 -3.30 -6.52
N GLN A 67 9.40 -3.05 -5.26
CA GLN A 67 9.38 -1.71 -4.66
C GLN A 67 10.69 -0.93 -4.75
N PRO A 68 11.89 -1.52 -4.58
CA PRO A 68 13.15 -0.78 -4.68
C PRO A 68 13.40 -0.13 -6.04
N ALA A 69 12.78 -0.64 -7.10
CA ALA A 69 12.87 -0.04 -8.44
C ALA A 69 11.90 1.13 -8.65
N LEU A 70 10.91 1.28 -7.77
CA LEU A 70 9.89 2.33 -7.84
C LEU A 70 10.17 3.48 -6.86
N GLY A 71 10.73 3.18 -5.69
CA GLY A 71 10.95 4.15 -4.62
C GLY A 71 11.31 3.49 -3.30
N VAL A 72 10.84 4.07 -2.20
CA VAL A 72 11.06 3.57 -0.84
C VAL A 72 10.02 2.49 -0.52
N PRO A 73 10.44 1.24 -0.24
CA PRO A 73 9.55 0.15 0.17
C PRO A 73 8.82 0.48 1.48
N SER A 74 7.50 0.32 1.53
CA SER A 74 6.71 0.70 2.71
C SER A 74 6.62 -0.42 3.75
N LEU A 75 6.61 -0.10 5.04
CA LEU A 75 6.58 -1.07 6.15
C LEU A 75 5.26 -1.04 6.93
N TYR A 76 4.17 -1.51 6.30
CA TYR A 76 2.84 -1.50 6.93
C TYR A 76 2.55 -2.70 7.82
N TYR A 77 3.10 -3.87 7.48
CA TYR A 77 2.77 -5.12 8.17
C TYR A 77 3.89 -5.51 9.11
N ALA A 78 3.59 -5.54 10.41
CA ALA A 78 4.54 -5.89 11.45
C ALA A 78 4.51 -7.38 11.79
N THR A 79 3.32 -7.99 11.83
CA THR A 79 3.14 -9.41 12.20
C THR A 79 2.15 -10.14 11.30
N HIS A 80 1.17 -9.46 10.71
CA HIS A 80 0.14 -10.07 9.88
C HIS A 80 -0.21 -9.20 8.68
N LEU A 81 -0.66 -9.83 7.59
CA LEU A 81 -1.36 -9.18 6.50
C LEU A 81 -2.85 -9.07 6.84
N ASP A 82 -3.44 -7.90 6.59
CA ASP A 82 -4.88 -7.72 6.66
C ASP A 82 -5.54 -8.38 5.45
N ARG A 83 -6.27 -9.49 5.63
CA ARG A 83 -7.20 -9.97 4.60
C ARG A 83 -8.57 -9.36 4.82
N PHE A 84 -8.92 -8.37 4.01
CA PHE A 84 -10.31 -7.96 3.93
C PHE A 84 -11.14 -9.12 3.36
N PRO A 85 -12.35 -9.39 3.91
CA PRO A 85 -13.29 -10.27 3.21
C PRO A 85 -13.48 -9.74 1.78
N PRO A 86 -13.71 -10.62 0.79
CA PRO A 86 -13.89 -10.18 -0.59
C PRO A 86 -14.98 -9.12 -0.62
N TRP A 87 -14.63 -7.92 -1.07
CA TRP A 87 -15.56 -6.84 -1.30
C TRP A 87 -16.52 -7.27 -2.41
N THR A 88 -17.62 -7.93 -2.07
CA THR A 88 -18.67 -8.28 -3.02
C THR A 88 -19.30 -6.99 -3.57
N LYS A 89 -19.82 -7.04 -4.80
CA LYS A 89 -20.49 -5.88 -5.42
C LYS A 89 -21.64 -5.34 -4.57
N GLU A 90 -22.27 -6.16 -3.71
CA GLU A 90 -23.28 -5.66 -2.77
C GLU A 90 -22.70 -4.76 -1.67
N ARG A 91 -21.41 -4.91 -1.32
CA ARG A 91 -20.73 -4.17 -0.25
C ARG A 91 -19.99 -2.91 -0.72
N THR A 92 -19.92 -2.64 -2.03
CA THR A 92 -19.19 -1.48 -2.59
C THR A 92 -20.00 -0.20 -2.67
N HIS A 93 -21.29 -0.25 -2.32
CA HIS A 93 -22.16 0.91 -2.18
C HIS A 93 -22.66 1.03 -0.75
N VAL A 94 -21.76 0.87 0.21
CA VAL A 94 -22.05 1.25 1.58
C VAL A 94 -22.00 2.78 1.64
N GLY A 95 -23.15 3.39 1.33
CA GLY A 95 -23.39 4.77 1.71
C GLY A 95 -23.12 4.95 3.19
N TRP A 96 -22.88 6.20 3.60
CA TRP A 96 -22.59 6.57 4.99
C TRP A 96 -23.55 5.90 6.00
N ASP A 97 -24.81 5.69 5.62
CA ASP A 97 -25.83 5.06 6.42
C ASP A 97 -25.56 3.57 6.74
N HIS A 98 -25.04 2.79 5.79
CA HIS A 98 -24.69 1.39 6.06
C HIS A 98 -23.41 1.26 6.92
N TYR A 99 -22.48 2.20 6.77
CA TYR A 99 -21.35 2.32 7.69
C TYR A 99 -21.83 2.62 9.14
N LEU A 100 -22.85 3.47 9.28
CA LEU A 100 -23.47 3.77 10.57
C LEU A 100 -24.26 2.59 11.14
N GLU A 101 -24.97 1.83 10.30
CA GLU A 101 -25.67 0.59 10.69
C GLU A 101 -24.69 -0.45 11.23
N LEU A 102 -23.60 -0.72 10.50
CA LEU A 102 -22.54 -1.63 10.96
C LEU A 102 -21.92 -1.16 12.28
N ARG A 103 -21.76 0.16 12.47
CA ARG A 103 -21.30 0.73 13.75
C ARG A 103 -22.32 0.57 14.88
N ALA A 104 -23.60 0.72 14.59
CA ALA A 104 -24.68 0.62 15.55
C ALA A 104 -24.89 -0.82 16.02
N GLU A 105 -24.81 -1.79 15.10
CA GLU A 105 -24.84 -3.22 15.41
C GLU A 105 -23.61 -3.68 16.19
N ALA A 106 -22.43 -3.14 15.88
CA ALA A 106 -21.18 -3.48 16.55
C ALA A 106 -20.99 -2.84 17.95
N GLY A 107 -21.91 -1.99 18.42
CA GLY A 107 -21.92 -1.52 19.81
C GLY A 107 -20.77 -0.60 20.27
N SER A 108 -19.99 0.00 19.35
CA SER A 108 -18.82 0.91 19.58
C SER A 108 -17.45 0.27 19.87
N PRO A 109 -16.34 0.90 19.43
CA PRO A 109 -15.94 1.14 18.03
C PRO A 109 -15.61 -0.20 17.35
N ILE A 110 -15.05 -0.19 16.14
CA ILE A 110 -14.54 -1.42 15.51
C ILE A 110 -13.44 -2.01 16.43
N THR A 111 -13.82 -2.85 17.39
CA THR A 111 -12.93 -3.49 18.37
C THR A 111 -12.70 -4.95 18.07
N GLU A 112 -13.45 -5.53 17.16
CA GLU A 112 -13.18 -6.88 16.66
C GLU A 112 -12.33 -6.80 15.39
N PRO A 113 -11.25 -7.58 15.29
CA PRO A 113 -10.37 -7.55 14.12
C PRO A 113 -11.17 -7.93 12.87
N LEU A 114 -11.49 -6.94 12.05
CA LEU A 114 -12.09 -7.11 10.73
C LEU A 114 -11.06 -7.70 9.77
N ALA A 115 -10.64 -8.95 9.92
CA ALA A 115 -9.95 -9.72 8.89
C ALA A 115 -9.54 -11.10 9.40
N SER A 116 -9.59 -12.11 8.54
CA SER A 116 -8.71 -13.26 8.68
C SER A 116 -7.27 -12.79 8.48
N HIS A 117 -6.57 -12.47 9.56
CA HIS A 117 -5.19 -12.04 9.49
C HIS A 117 -4.30 -13.24 9.14
N GLU A 118 -3.47 -13.11 8.12
CA GLU A 118 -2.46 -14.13 7.80
C GLU A 118 -1.13 -13.72 8.39
N GLU A 119 -0.56 -14.60 9.22
CA GLU A 119 0.72 -14.36 9.88
C GLU A 119 1.85 -14.25 8.84
N LEU A 120 2.70 -13.24 9.03
CA LEU A 120 3.92 -13.10 8.24
C LEU A 120 4.92 -14.18 8.62
N THR A 121 5.41 -14.89 7.61
CA THR A 121 6.41 -15.94 7.77
C THR A 121 7.82 -15.36 7.79
N ALA A 122 8.81 -16.18 8.16
CA ALA A 122 10.23 -15.82 8.06
C ALA A 122 10.65 -15.45 6.61
N GLU A 123 10.00 -16.02 5.60
CA GLU A 123 10.23 -15.69 4.19
C GLU A 123 9.76 -14.26 3.89
N ASP A 124 8.59 -13.86 4.40
CA ASP A 124 8.04 -12.51 4.21
C ASP A 124 9.00 -11.44 4.74
N TYR A 125 9.51 -11.64 5.96
CA TYR A 125 10.52 -10.74 6.53
C TYR A 125 11.84 -10.74 5.75
N ALA A 126 12.24 -11.88 5.18
CA ALA A 126 13.43 -11.94 4.35
C ALA A 126 13.26 -11.09 3.09
N VAL A 127 12.11 -11.20 2.42
CA VAL A 127 11.77 -10.40 1.23
C VAL A 127 11.77 -8.90 1.56
N VAL A 128 11.13 -8.49 2.66
CA VAL A 128 11.10 -7.08 3.10
C VAL A 128 12.52 -6.56 3.39
N ARG A 129 13.32 -7.34 4.11
CA ARG A 129 14.70 -6.96 4.44
C ARG A 129 15.56 -6.81 3.18
N ASP A 130 15.42 -7.72 2.23
CA ASP A 130 16.21 -7.70 1.00
C ASP A 130 15.79 -6.54 0.09
N ALA A 131 14.50 -6.23 0.02
CA ALA A 131 13.99 -5.03 -0.66
C ALA A 131 14.60 -3.75 -0.05
N TRP A 132 14.59 -3.61 1.27
CA TRP A 132 15.20 -2.45 1.94
C TRP A 132 16.73 -2.37 1.76
N ARG A 133 17.42 -3.51 1.73
CA ARG A 133 18.86 -3.55 1.40
C ARG A 133 19.12 -3.05 -0.02
N ALA A 134 18.31 -3.47 -0.99
CA ALA A 134 18.41 -3.03 -2.37
C ALA A 134 18.14 -1.53 -2.51
N ALA A 135 17.07 -1.02 -1.90
CA ALA A 135 16.72 0.40 -1.92
C ALA A 135 17.83 1.28 -1.33
N ARG A 136 18.41 0.86 -0.18
CA ARG A 136 19.55 1.55 0.46
C ARG A 136 20.85 1.47 -0.31
N LYS A 137 21.01 0.48 -1.20
CA LYS A 137 22.17 0.40 -2.09
C LYS A 137 21.97 1.36 -3.26
N GLY A 138 20.81 1.32 -3.91
CA GLY A 138 20.47 2.25 -5.00
C GLY A 138 20.61 3.72 -4.59
N ALA A 139 20.14 4.09 -3.40
CA ALA A 139 20.30 5.45 -2.86
C ALA A 139 21.74 5.86 -2.54
N ARG A 140 22.70 4.93 -2.47
CA ARG A 140 24.13 5.24 -2.28
C ARG A 140 24.91 5.33 -3.59
N ASP A 141 24.39 4.67 -4.63
CA ASP A 141 25.01 4.59 -5.94
C ASP A 141 24.48 5.69 -6.90
N ALA A 142 23.42 6.43 -6.50
CA ALA A 142 22.79 7.54 -7.22
C ALA A 142 23.28 8.90 -6.70
#